data_AF-A0A959Y392-F1
#
_entry.id   AF-A0A959Y392-F1
#
_cell.length_a   1.000
_cell.length_b   1.000
_cell.length_c   1.000
_cell.angle_alpha   90.00
_cell.angle_beta   90.00
_cell.angle_gamma   90.00
#
_symmetry.space_group_name_H-M   'P 1'
#
loop_
_entity.id
_entity.type
_entity.pdbx_description
1 polymer ?
#
loop_
_entity_poly.entity_id
_entity_poly.type
_entity_poly.pdbx_seq_one_letter_code
_entity_poly.pdbx_strand_id
1 'polypeptide(L)'
;MANEGLNTVVPSIGPCLGGTIELWVDLMVPEVLDLGPDTVFCDIGELLINLPRGFSAQIWSTGSTAEWMQVPDGGMYSVYADDAQGCKVYDEIALDLVECLPAMPTVFTPNGDGVNDVIRLDKGGRGTSALLLIFDRNGAV
;
A
#
# COMPACT_ATOMS: atom_id res chain seq x y z
N MET A 1 -33.13 -0.08 -12.97
CA MET A 1 -32.23 -0.90 -12.12
C MET A 1 -32.94 -2.23 -11.96
N ALA A 2 -32.41 -3.30 -12.54
CA ALA A 2 -33.00 -4.62 -12.40
C ALA A 2 -32.58 -5.18 -11.04
N ASN A 3 -33.54 -5.69 -10.27
CA ASN A 3 -33.25 -6.45 -9.06
C ASN A 3 -32.84 -7.87 -9.46
N GLU A 4 -32.10 -8.56 -8.59
CA GLU A 4 -31.80 -9.98 -8.77
C GLU A 4 -33.07 -10.81 -8.96
N GLY A 5 -32.97 -11.88 -9.75
CA GLY A 5 -34.02 -12.86 -9.93
C GLY A 5 -34.53 -13.01 -11.36
N LEU A 6 -35.68 -13.69 -11.46
CA LEU A 6 -36.26 -14.10 -12.72
C LEU A 6 -37.03 -12.95 -13.38
N ASN A 7 -36.56 -12.53 -14.55
CA ASN A 7 -37.13 -11.45 -15.33
C ASN A 7 -37.74 -11.98 -16.62
N THR A 8 -38.91 -11.45 -16.96
CA THR A 8 -39.65 -11.84 -18.15
C THR A 8 -39.41 -10.81 -19.26
N VAL A 9 -38.84 -11.24 -20.38
CA VAL A 9 -38.49 -10.38 -21.51
C VAL A 9 -39.34 -10.75 -22.72
N VAL A 10 -39.82 -9.73 -23.45
CA VAL A 10 -40.54 -9.92 -24.70
C VAL A 10 -39.75 -9.21 -25.81
N PRO A 11 -39.05 -9.95 -26.70
CA PRO A 11 -38.33 -9.34 -27.81
C PRO A 11 -39.31 -8.79 -28.84
N SER A 12 -38.98 -7.63 -29.41
CA SER A 12 -39.79 -6.98 -30.46
C SER A 12 -38.92 -6.52 -31.63
N ILE A 13 -39.41 -6.72 -32.86
CA ILE A 13 -38.82 -6.13 -34.08
C ILE A 13 -39.94 -5.40 -34.82
N GLY A 14 -39.91 -4.07 -34.79
CA GLY A 14 -41.00 -3.24 -35.33
C GLY A 14 -42.33 -3.56 -34.62
N PRO A 15 -43.44 -3.80 -35.35
CA PRO A 15 -44.74 -4.10 -34.74
C PRO A 15 -44.91 -5.56 -34.28
N CYS A 16 -43.94 -6.43 -34.55
CA CYS A 16 -44.02 -7.85 -34.18
C CYS A 16 -43.51 -8.06 -32.76
N LEU A 17 -44.34 -8.67 -31.90
CA LEU A 17 -43.94 -9.16 -30.59
C LEU A 17 -43.59 -10.65 -30.68
N GLY A 18 -42.43 -11.02 -30.17
CA GLY A 18 -42.02 -12.42 -30.02
C GLY A 18 -42.64 -13.09 -28.80
N GLY A 19 -42.33 -14.38 -28.62
CA GLY A 19 -42.70 -15.11 -27.42
C GLY A 19 -41.97 -14.58 -26.19
N THR A 20 -42.59 -14.81 -25.03
CA THR A 20 -42.01 -14.45 -23.74
C THR A 20 -40.86 -15.38 -23.39
N ILE A 21 -39.72 -14.81 -23.00
CA ILE A 21 -38.55 -15.56 -22.50
C ILE A 21 -38.28 -15.17 -21.04
N GLU A 22 -37.73 -16.11 -20.28
CA GLU A 22 -37.30 -15.90 -18.92
C GLU A 22 -35.77 -15.74 -18.88
N LEU A 23 -35.30 -14.72 -18.15
CA LEU A 23 -33.89 -14.40 -17.96
C LEU A 23 -33.60 -14.28 -16.45
N TRP A 24 -32.66 -15.07 -15.96
CA TRP A 24 -32.14 -14.92 -14.61
C TRP A 24 -31.07 -13.83 -14.60
N VAL A 25 -31.20 -12.88 -13.66
CA VAL A 25 -30.20 -11.85 -13.40
C VAL A 25 -29.63 -12.12 -12.02
N ASP A 26 -28.36 -12.49 -11.97
CA ASP A 26 -27.62 -12.66 -10.71
C ASP A 26 -26.98 -11.33 -10.31
N LEU A 27 -27.13 -10.98 -9.03
CA LEU A 27 -26.43 -9.86 -8.42
C LEU A 27 -25.19 -10.38 -7.71
N MET A 28 -24.01 -9.95 -8.16
CA MET A 28 -22.75 -10.26 -7.50
C MET A 28 -22.39 -9.09 -6.57
N VAL A 29 -22.14 -9.40 -5.30
CA VAL A 29 -21.66 -8.42 -4.32
C VAL A 29 -20.13 -8.43 -4.36
N PRO A 30 -19.48 -7.31 -4.69
CA PRO A 30 -18.02 -7.25 -4.76
C PRO A 30 -17.38 -7.46 -3.38
N GLU A 31 -16.27 -8.19 -3.35
CA GLU A 31 -15.41 -8.27 -2.16
C GLU A 31 -14.74 -6.91 -1.89
N VAL A 32 -14.54 -6.55 -0.62
CA VAL A 32 -13.88 -5.29 -0.27
C VAL A 32 -12.38 -5.44 -0.48
N LEU A 33 -11.82 -4.61 -1.36
CA LEU A 33 -10.38 -4.43 -1.47
C LEU A 33 -9.93 -3.40 -0.43
N ASP A 34 -8.96 -3.76 0.40
CA ASP A 34 -8.42 -2.92 1.48
C ASP A 34 -6.89 -3.01 1.49
N LEU A 35 -6.23 -1.91 1.13
CA LEU A 35 -4.79 -1.72 1.16
C LEU A 35 -4.26 -1.40 2.56
N GLY A 36 -5.16 -1.16 3.52
CA GLY A 36 -4.86 -0.77 4.88
C GLY A 36 -4.98 0.73 5.11
N PRO A 37 -4.74 1.18 6.35
CA PRO A 37 -4.86 2.58 6.73
C PRO A 37 -3.73 3.44 6.17
N ASP A 38 -4.02 4.72 6.00
CA ASP A 38 -3.01 5.75 5.72
C ASP A 38 -1.82 5.64 6.68
N THR A 39 -0.61 5.70 6.12
CA THR A 39 0.61 5.37 6.85
C THR A 39 1.67 6.44 6.69
N VAL A 40 2.21 6.90 7.82
CA VAL A 40 3.42 7.72 7.87
C VAL A 40 4.62 6.79 7.98
N PHE A 41 5.59 6.93 7.09
CA PHE A 41 6.80 6.12 7.09
C PHE A 41 8.06 6.98 7.04
N CYS A 42 9.08 6.52 7.76
CA CYS A 42 10.41 7.07 7.61
C CYS A 42 10.99 6.60 6.27
N ASP A 43 11.82 7.42 5.64
CA ASP A 43 12.70 6.97 4.56
C ASP A 43 13.73 5.95 5.09
N ILE A 44 13.41 4.90 5.85
CA ILE A 44 14.42 3.98 6.41
C ILE A 44 14.74 2.81 5.46
N GLY A 45 14.12 2.77 4.29
CA GLY A 45 14.24 1.67 3.34
C GLY A 45 13.08 1.62 2.34
N GLU A 46 12.93 0.46 1.70
CA GLU A 46 11.88 0.23 0.70
C GLU A 46 10.56 -0.16 1.37
N LEU A 47 9.50 0.58 1.09
CA LEU A 47 8.14 0.21 1.46
C LEU A 47 7.50 -0.58 0.30
N LEU A 48 6.93 -1.75 0.63
CA LEU A 48 6.24 -2.61 -0.32
C LEU A 48 4.78 -2.77 0.10
N ILE A 49 3.86 -2.45 -0.80
CA ILE A 49 2.44 -2.75 -0.65
C ILE A 49 2.15 -4.03 -1.43
N ASN A 50 1.52 -5.01 -0.78
CA ASN A 50 1.09 -6.24 -1.42
C ASN A 50 -0.41 -6.17 -1.67
N LEU A 51 -0.85 -6.68 -2.83
CA LEU A 51 -2.26 -6.90 -3.08
C LEU A 51 -2.77 -8.01 -2.15
N PRO A 52 -3.92 -7.83 -1.48
CA PRO A 52 -4.56 -8.90 -0.73
C PRO A 52 -4.84 -10.12 -1.62
N ARG A 53 -4.87 -11.31 -1.01
CA ARG A 53 -5.25 -12.53 -1.74
C ARG A 53 -6.72 -12.46 -2.14
N GLY A 54 -7.07 -13.11 -3.26
CA GLY A 54 -8.44 -13.15 -3.77
C GLY A 54 -8.72 -12.15 -4.89
N PHE A 55 -7.76 -11.27 -5.19
CA PHE A 55 -7.85 -10.28 -6.26
C PHE A 55 -6.89 -10.61 -7.41
N SER A 56 -7.26 -10.17 -8.62
CA SER A 56 -6.49 -10.38 -9.84
C SER A 56 -6.65 -9.20 -10.81
N ALA A 57 -5.96 -9.24 -11.96
CA ALA A 57 -6.03 -8.19 -12.99
C ALA A 57 -5.73 -6.77 -12.47
N GLN A 58 -4.82 -6.70 -11.51
CA GLN A 58 -4.50 -5.47 -10.79
C GLN A 58 -3.80 -4.43 -11.68
N ILE A 59 -4.17 -3.17 -11.49
CA ILE A 59 -3.55 -2.01 -12.12
C ILE A 59 -3.32 -0.96 -11.04
N TRP A 60 -2.06 -0.76 -10.68
CA TRP A 60 -1.64 0.26 -9.73
C TRP A 60 -1.66 1.65 -10.37
N SER A 61 -1.78 2.71 -9.56
CA SER A 61 -1.70 4.12 -10.01
C SER A 61 -0.39 4.45 -10.72
N THR A 62 0.67 3.68 -10.47
CA THR A 62 1.97 3.76 -11.14
C THR A 62 1.98 3.12 -12.54
N GLY A 63 0.90 2.45 -12.93
CA GLY A 63 0.80 1.64 -14.15
C GLY A 63 1.37 0.23 -14.02
N SER A 64 1.89 -0.15 -12.84
CA SER A 64 2.32 -1.51 -12.56
C SER A 64 1.14 -2.49 -12.57
N THR A 65 1.40 -3.72 -12.96
CA THR A 65 0.46 -4.86 -12.90
C THR A 65 0.98 -6.00 -12.03
N ALA A 66 2.08 -5.78 -11.30
CA ALA A 66 2.62 -6.76 -10.37
C ALA A 66 1.69 -6.96 -9.16
N GLU A 67 1.78 -8.09 -8.46
CA GLU A 67 1.02 -8.37 -7.23
C GLU A 67 1.45 -7.48 -6.05
N TRP A 68 2.54 -6.75 -6.22
CA TRP A 68 3.07 -5.82 -5.25
C TRP A 68 3.52 -4.54 -5.95
N MET A 69 3.63 -3.48 -5.16
CA MET A 69 4.13 -2.20 -5.60
C MET A 69 5.18 -1.70 -4.61
N GLN A 70 6.34 -1.32 -5.16
CA GLN A 70 7.34 -0.57 -4.41
C GLN A 70 6.94 0.90 -4.35
N VAL A 71 6.95 1.46 -3.14
CA VAL A 71 6.64 2.86 -2.87
C VAL A 71 7.97 3.61 -2.76
N PRO A 72 8.38 4.38 -3.79
CA PRO A 72 9.64 5.11 -3.76
C PRO A 72 9.58 6.38 -2.92
N ASP A 73 8.42 7.05 -2.87
CA ASP A 73 8.23 8.37 -2.25
C ASP A 73 6.86 8.42 -1.55
N GLY A 74 6.66 9.46 -0.74
CA GLY A 74 5.33 9.76 -0.19
C GLY A 74 4.36 10.22 -1.28
N GLY A 75 3.10 9.84 -1.15
CA GLY A 75 2.03 10.21 -2.08
C GLY A 75 0.77 9.36 -1.90
N MET A 76 -0.20 9.61 -2.77
CA MET A 76 -1.41 8.81 -2.88
C MET A 76 -1.18 7.66 -3.85
N TYR A 77 -1.51 6.45 -3.41
CA TYR A 77 -1.41 5.25 -4.23
C TYR A 77 -2.74 4.53 -4.26
N SER A 78 -3.11 4.04 -5.44
CA SER A 78 -4.38 3.33 -5.61
C SER A 78 -4.20 2.10 -6.47
N VAL A 79 -5.14 1.16 -6.37
CA VAL A 79 -5.18 -0.03 -7.21
C VAL A 79 -6.60 -0.33 -7.66
N TYR A 80 -6.74 -0.68 -8.94
CA TYR A 80 -7.93 -1.36 -9.44
C TYR A 80 -7.64 -2.84 -9.52
N ALA A 81 -8.59 -3.70 -9.16
CA ALA A 81 -8.48 -5.14 -9.32
C ALA A 81 -9.84 -5.78 -9.59
N ASP A 82 -9.84 -7.04 -10.01
CA ASP A 82 -11.02 -7.89 -10.10
C ASP A 82 -11.03 -8.84 -8.90
N ASP A 83 -12.18 -8.96 -8.23
CA ASP A 83 -12.37 -9.97 -7.19
C ASP A 83 -12.58 -11.38 -7.78
N ALA A 84 -12.72 -12.38 -6.91
CA ALA A 84 -12.96 -13.76 -7.33
C ALA A 84 -14.28 -13.98 -8.09
N GLN A 85 -15.23 -13.04 -8.02
CA GLN A 85 -16.51 -13.06 -8.73
C GLN A 85 -16.44 -12.26 -10.05
N GLY A 86 -15.29 -11.67 -10.38
CA GLY A 86 -15.10 -10.85 -11.58
C GLY A 86 -15.68 -9.43 -11.45
N CYS A 87 -15.97 -8.98 -10.22
CA CYS A 87 -16.37 -7.59 -9.97
C CYS A 87 -15.15 -6.69 -9.88
N LYS A 88 -15.25 -5.51 -10.49
CA LYS A 88 -14.19 -4.49 -10.42
C LYS A 88 -14.25 -3.77 -9.08
N VAL A 89 -13.12 -3.75 -8.40
CA VAL A 89 -12.93 -3.12 -7.10
C VAL A 89 -11.77 -2.12 -7.17
N TYR A 90 -11.76 -1.18 -6.24
CA TYR A 90 -10.80 -0.10 -6.18
C TYR A 90 -10.55 0.28 -4.74
N ASP A 91 -9.30 0.58 -4.43
CA ASP A 91 -8.92 1.16 -3.15
C ASP A 91 -7.73 2.12 -3.28
N GLU A 92 -7.60 3.04 -2.33
CA GLU A 92 -6.58 4.08 -2.28
C GLU A 92 -6.04 4.26 -0.86
N ILE A 93 -4.73 4.49 -0.75
CA ILE A 93 -4.00 4.70 0.50
C ILE A 93 -3.09 5.92 0.39
N ALA A 94 -3.08 6.75 1.45
CA ALA A 94 -2.14 7.86 1.59
C ALA A 94 -0.88 7.42 2.32
N LEU A 95 0.28 7.69 1.74
CA LEU A 95 1.57 7.37 2.32
C LEU A 95 2.40 8.65 2.50
N ASP A 96 2.67 9.03 3.74
CA ASP A 96 3.44 10.22 4.05
C ASP A 96 4.89 9.87 4.38
N LEU A 97 5.81 10.38 3.57
CA LEU A 97 7.25 10.24 3.80
C LEU A 97 7.73 11.32 4.77
N VAL A 98 8.33 10.90 5.87
CA VAL A 98 8.95 11.80 6.86
C VAL A 98 10.45 11.55 6.99
N GLU A 99 11.20 12.64 7.15
CA GLU A 99 12.61 12.55 7.51
C GLU A 99 12.76 12.09 8.95
N CYS A 100 13.36 10.92 9.13
CA CYS A 100 13.66 10.40 10.45
C CYS A 100 15.07 10.79 10.85
N LEU A 101 15.15 11.83 11.66
CA LEU A 101 16.42 12.35 12.17
C LEU A 101 17.12 11.27 13.02
N PRO A 102 18.44 11.12 12.84
CA PRO A 102 19.18 10.21 13.67
C PRO A 102 19.21 10.68 15.12
N ALA A 103 18.90 9.76 16.03
CA ALA A 103 19.16 9.96 17.44
C ALA A 103 20.62 9.60 17.70
N MET A 104 21.43 10.61 18.04
CA MET A 104 22.80 10.39 18.49
C MET A 104 22.80 10.15 20.00
N PRO A 105 23.38 9.04 20.49
CA PRO A 105 23.50 8.83 21.93
C PRO A 105 24.40 9.91 22.54
N THR A 106 23.92 10.58 23.59
CA THR A 106 24.67 11.63 24.31
C THR A 106 25.59 11.07 25.38
N VAL A 107 25.53 9.76 25.62
CA VAL A 107 26.32 9.06 26.63
C VAL A 107 26.90 7.80 25.98
N PHE A 108 28.17 7.57 26.29
CA PHE A 108 28.93 6.40 25.88
C PHE A 108 29.84 6.02 27.04
N THR A 109 29.71 4.79 27.52
CA THR A 109 30.44 4.25 28.67
C THR A 109 31.00 2.89 28.31
N PRO A 110 32.14 2.81 27.60
CA PRO A 110 32.74 1.55 27.16
C PRO A 110 33.46 0.85 28.33
N ASN A 111 32.70 0.41 29.33
CA ASN A 111 33.19 -0.26 30.54
C ASN A 111 32.92 -1.78 30.53
N GLY A 112 32.23 -2.28 29.50
CA GLY A 112 31.93 -3.70 29.28
C GLY A 112 30.75 -4.24 30.09
N ASP A 113 29.85 -3.39 30.57
CA ASP A 113 28.67 -3.79 31.35
C ASP A 113 27.42 -4.11 30.50
N GLY A 114 27.50 -3.92 29.18
CA GLY A 114 26.45 -4.08 28.20
C GLY A 114 25.59 -2.83 27.98
N VAL A 115 25.84 -1.74 28.71
CA VAL A 115 25.04 -0.51 28.69
C VAL A 115 25.86 0.65 28.13
N ASN A 116 25.39 1.23 27.02
CA ASN A 116 26.06 2.34 26.32
C ASN A 116 27.55 2.06 25.95
N ASP A 117 27.92 0.80 25.78
CA ASP A 117 29.28 0.36 25.39
C ASP A 117 29.61 0.54 23.91
N VAL A 118 28.58 0.78 23.08
CA VAL A 118 28.72 0.90 21.62
C VAL A 118 27.96 2.14 21.16
N ILE A 119 28.64 3.03 20.44
CA ILE A 119 27.97 4.13 19.73
C ILE A 119 27.28 3.53 18.51
N ARG A 120 25.96 3.63 18.47
CA ARG A 120 25.13 3.29 17.31
C ARG A 120 24.14 4.41 17.05
N LEU A 121 23.81 4.60 15.78
CA LEU A 121 22.67 5.43 15.40
C LEU A 121 21.44 4.52 15.44
N ASP A 122 20.58 4.74 16.42
CA ASP A 122 19.42 3.86 16.64
C ASP A 122 18.25 4.20 15.70
N LYS A 123 18.32 5.37 15.05
CA LYS A 123 17.35 5.90 14.09
C LYS A 123 18.09 6.64 12.98
N GLY A 124 17.52 6.67 11.78
CA GLY A 124 18.03 7.41 10.63
C GLY A 124 17.35 6.94 9.35
N GLY A 125 16.92 7.88 8.51
CA GLY A 125 16.48 7.59 7.14
C GLY A 125 17.60 7.05 6.22
N ARG A 126 17.30 6.87 4.94
CA ARG A 126 18.07 6.21 3.92
C ARG A 126 19.22 7.13 3.59
N GLY A 127 20.43 6.59 3.63
CA GLY A 127 21.63 7.40 3.48
C GLY A 127 21.96 8.28 4.70
N THR A 128 21.29 8.10 5.84
CA THR A 128 21.70 8.75 7.08
C THR A 128 23.09 8.27 7.46
N SER A 129 24.03 9.20 7.46
CA SER A 129 25.38 9.00 7.95
C SER A 129 25.68 10.09 8.97
N ALA A 130 26.40 9.73 10.03
CA ALA A 130 26.90 10.71 10.99
C ALA A 130 28.43 10.67 10.96
N LEU A 131 29.04 11.85 11.07
CA LEU A 131 30.47 11.99 11.28
C LEU A 131 30.73 12.10 12.78
N LEU A 132 31.44 11.13 13.34
CA LEU A 132 31.95 11.22 14.71
C LEU A 132 33.36 11.82 14.66
N LEU A 133 33.52 13.02 15.23
CA LEU A 133 34.83 13.63 15.46
C LEU A 133 35.14 13.54 16.95
N ILE A 134 36.27 12.92 17.28
CA ILE A 134 36.80 12.85 18.63
C ILE A 134 37.91 13.88 18.71
N PHE A 135 37.84 14.75 19.71
CA PHE A 135 38.86 15.77 19.94
C PHE A 135 39.58 15.50 21.26
N ASP A 136 40.86 15.82 21.32
CA ASP A 136 41.60 15.89 22.56
C ASP A 136 41.13 17.09 23.41
N ARG A 137 41.70 17.23 24.61
CA ARG A 137 41.34 18.31 25.54
C ARG A 137 41.60 19.72 25.00
N ASN A 138 42.37 19.84 23.93
CA ASN A 138 42.76 21.10 23.28
C ASN A 138 41.99 21.34 21.97
N GLY A 139 41.06 20.45 21.59
CA GLY A 139 40.29 20.58 20.35
C GLY A 139 41.02 20.09 19.09
N ALA A 140 42.10 19.31 19.22
CA ALA A 140 42.76 18.65 18.10
C ALA A 140 42.15 17.27 17.83
N VAL A 141 42.01 16.89 16.55
CA VAL A 141 41.52 15.56 16.11
C VAL A 141 42.62 14.52 16.20
#